data_AF-A0A1C0A8H7-F1
#
_entry.id   AF-A0A1C0A8H7-F1
#
_cell.length_a   1.000
_cell.length_b   1.000
_cell.length_c   1.000
_cell.angle_alpha   90.00
_cell.angle_beta   90.00
_cell.angle_gamma   90.00
#
_symmetry.space_group_name_H-M   'P 1'
#
loop_
_entity.id
_entity.type
_entity.pdbx_description
1 polymer ?
#
loop_
_entity_poly.entity_id
_entity_poly.type
_entity_poly.pdbx_seq_one_letter_code
_entity_poly.pdbx_strand_id
1 'polypeptide(L)'
;MKLDNSELKLLAYQLKLQIRSTFKSAYQSWINLSRITENNEENFKQITSVLDENLSSFVAEEEIEEHIQKLRDINKGGEKEVSFPTHEVVKTSKIESQDNDKVEVRFNTTRYYPATEWAGAAYNKDFNYVVTIVNEDYNWRVQEVNYK
;
A
#
# COMPACT_ATOMS: atom_id res chain seq x y z
N MET A 1 0.19 24.86 -1.22
CA MET A 1 0.94 24.96 0.05
C MET A 1 2.36 24.48 -0.21
N LYS A 2 3.40 25.23 0.20
CA LYS A 2 4.80 24.80 0.00
C LYS A 2 5.24 24.02 1.24
N LEU A 3 5.35 22.70 1.10
CA LEU A 3 5.83 21.81 2.15
C LEU A 3 7.35 21.85 2.24
N ASP A 4 7.90 21.75 3.44
CA ASP A 4 9.33 21.52 3.63
C ASP A 4 9.72 20.05 3.42
N ASN A 5 11.02 19.77 3.39
CA ASN A 5 11.53 18.42 3.13
C ASN A 5 11.12 17.39 4.19
N SER A 6 10.97 17.80 5.45
CA SER A 6 10.55 16.91 6.53
C SER A 6 9.06 16.58 6.43
N GLU A 7 8.25 17.57 6.10
CA GLU A 7 6.81 17.42 5.84
C GLU A 7 6.55 16.55 4.61
N LEU A 8 7.29 16.74 3.51
CA LEU A 8 7.19 15.90 2.31
C LEU A 8 7.52 14.43 2.60
N LYS A 9 8.59 14.20 3.38
CA LYS A 9 8.96 12.86 3.84
C LYS A 9 7.87 12.22 4.70
N LEU A 10 7.31 12.98 5.65
CA LEU A 10 6.24 12.48 6.51
C LEU A 10 4.97 12.17 5.71
N LEU A 11 4.59 13.06 4.80
CA LEU A 11 3.43 12.90 3.94
C LEU A 11 3.55 11.65 3.06
N ALA A 12 4.65 11.50 2.33
CA ALA A 12 4.91 10.32 1.51
C ALA A 12 4.82 9.02 2.33
N TYR A 13 5.33 9.04 3.56
CA TYR A 13 5.25 7.90 4.46
C TYR A 13 3.79 7.61 4.87
N GLN A 14 3.04 8.63 5.29
CA GLN A 14 1.66 8.50 5.74
C GLN A 14 0.74 8.00 4.62
N LEU A 15 0.85 8.55 3.42
CA LEU A 15 0.06 8.12 2.27
C LEU A 15 0.33 6.64 1.98
N LYS A 16 1.60 6.21 1.92
CA LYS A 16 1.94 4.79 1.74
C LYS A 16 1.40 3.91 2.87
N LEU A 17 1.37 4.39 4.12
CA LEU A 17 0.74 3.64 5.22
C LEU A 17 -0.77 3.50 5.03
N GLN A 18 -1.44 4.55 4.55
CA GLN A 18 -2.86 4.54 4.23
C GLN A 18 -3.16 3.54 3.11
N ILE A 19 -2.39 3.54 2.00
CA ILE A 19 -2.52 2.54 0.91
C ILE A 19 -2.49 1.13 1.49
N ARG A 20 -1.45 0.81 2.28
CA ARG A 20 -1.29 -0.52 2.87
C ARG A 20 -2.46 -0.89 3.80
N SER A 21 -2.96 0.08 4.56
CA SER A 21 -4.08 -0.14 5.47
C SER A 21 -5.37 -0.43 4.69
N THR A 22 -5.66 0.35 3.66
CA THR A 22 -6.83 0.16 2.79
C THR A 22 -6.76 -1.18 2.08
N PHE A 23 -5.60 -1.53 1.51
CA PHE A 23 -5.38 -2.83 0.88
C PHE A 23 -5.55 -3.99 1.88
N LYS A 24 -5.03 -3.86 3.11
CA LYS A 24 -5.23 -4.86 4.17
C LYS A 24 -6.72 -5.07 4.47
N SER A 25 -7.49 -4.00 4.61
CA SER A 25 -8.92 -4.07 4.86
C SER A 25 -9.65 -4.77 3.70
N ALA A 26 -9.33 -4.43 2.45
CA ALA A 26 -9.90 -5.08 1.26
C ALA A 26 -9.59 -6.59 1.25
N TYR A 27 -8.34 -6.97 1.53
CA TYR A 27 -7.93 -8.37 1.62
C TYR A 27 -8.67 -9.14 2.73
N GLN A 28 -8.80 -8.56 3.92
CA GLN A 28 -9.49 -9.19 5.04
C GLN A 28 -10.99 -9.34 4.76
N SER A 29 -11.62 -8.33 4.15
CA SER A 29 -13.01 -8.43 3.68
C SER A 29 -13.18 -9.55 2.65
N TRP A 30 -12.24 -9.70 1.72
CA TRP A 30 -12.26 -10.78 0.74
C TRP A 30 -12.16 -12.16 1.38
N ILE A 31 -11.22 -12.37 2.31
CA ILE A 31 -11.12 -13.65 3.07
C ILE A 31 -12.43 -13.95 3.79
N ASN A 32 -13.02 -12.96 4.45
CA ASN A 32 -14.23 -13.17 5.23
C ASN A 32 -15.42 -13.54 4.34
N LEU A 33 -15.57 -12.88 3.20
CA LEU A 33 -16.68 -13.14 2.27
C LEU A 33 -16.48 -14.47 1.52
N SER A 34 -15.26 -14.81 1.09
CA SER A 34 -14.99 -16.09 0.41
C SER A 34 -15.24 -17.31 1.28
N ARG A 35 -15.24 -17.16 2.61
CA ARG A 35 -15.59 -18.22 3.57
C ARG A 35 -17.08 -18.42 3.79
N ILE A 36 -17.91 -17.45 3.44
CA ILE A 36 -19.34 -17.41 3.83
C ILE A 36 -20.26 -17.57 2.61
N THR A 37 -19.81 -17.19 1.41
CA THR A 37 -20.66 -17.16 0.20
C THR A 37 -19.99 -17.85 -0.99
N GLU A 38 -20.79 -18.51 -1.83
CA GLU A 38 -20.33 -19.06 -3.11
C GLU A 38 -20.25 -18.01 -4.25
N ASN A 39 -20.81 -16.81 -4.07
CA ASN A 39 -20.82 -15.73 -5.08
C ASN A 39 -19.50 -14.91 -5.07
N ASN A 40 -18.39 -15.59 -5.33
CA ASN A 40 -17.05 -15.01 -5.22
C ASN A 40 -16.78 -13.87 -6.21
N GLU A 41 -17.39 -13.89 -7.39
CA GLU A 41 -17.15 -12.87 -8.43
C GLU A 41 -17.78 -11.52 -8.08
N GLU A 42 -19.05 -11.52 -7.65
CA GLU A 42 -19.74 -10.28 -7.27
C GLU A 42 -19.13 -9.67 -6.00
N ASN A 43 -18.78 -10.49 -5.00
CA ASN A 43 -18.09 -10.03 -3.80
C ASN A 43 -16.74 -9.39 -4.14
N PHE A 44 -15.97 -10.02 -5.04
CA PHE A 44 -14.69 -9.49 -5.47
C PHE A 44 -14.87 -8.12 -6.15
N LYS A 45 -15.85 -7.96 -7.04
CA LYS A 45 -16.18 -6.70 -7.70
C LYS A 45 -16.50 -5.58 -6.70
N GLN A 46 -17.33 -5.87 -5.69
CA GLN A 46 -17.68 -4.90 -4.66
C GLN A 46 -16.46 -4.47 -3.84
N ILE A 47 -15.61 -5.42 -3.45
CA ILE A 47 -14.39 -5.14 -2.69
C ILE A 47 -13.42 -4.27 -3.51
N THR A 48 -13.22 -4.58 -4.79
CA THR A 48 -12.34 -3.78 -5.66
C THR A 48 -12.89 -2.38 -5.91
N SER A 49 -14.22 -2.23 -6.02
CA SER A 49 -14.87 -0.91 -6.13
C SER A 49 -14.63 -0.06 -4.89
N VAL A 50 -14.80 -0.64 -3.70
CA VAL A 50 -14.57 0.07 -2.43
C VAL A 50 -13.07 0.37 -2.23
N LEU A 51 -12.18 -0.52 -2.66
CA LEU A 51 -10.74 -0.25 -2.64
C LEU A 51 -10.38 0.95 -3.52
N ASP A 52 -10.88 0.97 -4.76
CA ASP A 52 -10.69 2.06 -5.71
C ASP A 52 -11.20 3.40 -5.16
N GLU A 53 -12.46 3.46 -4.72
CA GLU A 53 -13.07 4.66 -4.15
C GLU A 53 -12.26 5.21 -2.97
N ASN A 54 -11.80 4.34 -2.07
CA ASN A 54 -11.03 4.74 -0.90
C ASN A 54 -9.64 5.27 -1.25
N LEU A 55 -9.02 4.81 -2.34
CA LEU A 55 -7.67 5.23 -2.74
C LEU A 55 -7.66 6.42 -3.69
N SER A 56 -8.68 6.57 -4.54
CA SER A 56 -8.78 7.58 -5.61
C SER A 56 -8.52 9.03 -5.17
N SER A 57 -8.79 9.35 -3.90
CA SER A 57 -8.56 10.69 -3.35
C SER A 57 -7.08 11.05 -3.16
N PHE A 58 -6.18 10.06 -3.04
CA PHE A 58 -4.77 10.26 -2.70
C PHE A 58 -3.78 9.33 -3.42
N VAL A 59 -4.24 8.51 -4.37
CA VAL A 59 -3.41 7.60 -5.17
C VAL A 59 -3.76 7.75 -6.64
N ALA A 60 -2.78 7.69 -7.53
CA ALA A 60 -2.97 7.65 -8.97
C ALA A 60 -3.61 6.33 -9.41
N GLU A 61 -4.38 6.37 -10.49
CA GLU A 61 -5.17 5.24 -10.98
C GLU A 61 -4.30 4.01 -11.26
N GLU A 62 -3.12 4.18 -11.84
CA GLU A 62 -2.21 3.08 -12.18
C GLU A 62 -1.74 2.31 -10.93
N GLU A 63 -1.40 3.01 -9.85
CA GLU A 63 -1.00 2.39 -8.58
C GLU A 63 -2.20 1.70 -7.88
N ILE A 64 -3.42 2.21 -8.06
CA ILE A 64 -4.64 1.54 -7.60
C ILE A 64 -4.85 0.23 -8.37
N GLU A 65 -4.68 0.26 -9.69
CA GLU A 65 -4.78 -0.93 -10.54
C GLU A 65 -3.78 -2.01 -10.14
N GLU A 66 -2.54 -1.66 -9.77
CA GLU A 66 -1.57 -2.63 -9.24
C GLU A 66 -2.08 -3.34 -7.97
N HIS A 67 -2.71 -2.59 -7.07
CA HIS A 67 -3.29 -3.16 -5.85
C HIS A 67 -4.51 -4.05 -6.15
N ILE A 68 -5.37 -3.64 -7.08
CA ILE A 68 -6.51 -4.46 -7.54
C ILE A 68 -6.02 -5.74 -8.21
N GLN A 69 -4.99 -5.64 -9.06
CA GLN A 69 -4.41 -6.78 -9.76
C GLN A 69 -3.78 -7.76 -8.78
N LYS A 70 -3.04 -7.26 -7.78
CA LYS A 70 -2.52 -8.09 -6.69
C LYS A 70 -3.64 -8.82 -5.95
N LEU A 71 -4.74 -8.13 -5.61
CA LEU A 71 -5.89 -8.77 -4.96
C LEU A 71 -6.51 -9.86 -5.85
N ARG A 72 -6.56 -9.64 -7.18
CA ARG A 72 -7.04 -10.59 -8.17
C ARG A 72 -6.17 -11.83 -8.25
N ASP A 73 -4.85 -11.67 -8.22
CA ASP A 73 -3.90 -12.78 -8.29
C ASP A 73 -3.95 -13.66 -7.04
N ILE A 74 -4.14 -13.04 -5.87
CA ILE A 74 -4.43 -13.77 -4.63
C ILE A 74 -5.75 -14.54 -4.74
N ASN A 75 -6.80 -13.91 -5.27
CA ASN A 75 -8.10 -14.57 -5.45
C ASN A 75 -8.04 -15.78 -6.41
N LYS A 76 -7.17 -15.74 -7.43
CA LYS A 76 -6.94 -16.86 -8.35
C LYS A 76 -6.04 -17.96 -7.77
N GLY A 77 -5.55 -17.82 -6.54
CA GLY A 77 -4.63 -18.77 -5.90
C GLY A 77 -3.19 -18.69 -6.43
N GLY A 78 -2.83 -17.62 -7.14
CA GLY A 78 -1.49 -17.41 -7.69
C GLY A 78 -0.47 -16.95 -6.65
N GLU A 79 -0.91 -16.25 -5.60
CA GLU A 79 -0.08 -15.85 -4.46
C GLU A 79 -0.50 -16.57 -3.17
N LYS A 80 0.48 -16.98 -2.36
CA LYS A 80 0.25 -17.48 -0.99
C LYS A 80 -0.33 -16.35 -0.10
N GLU A 81 -0.83 -16.72 1.08
CA GLU A 81 -1.40 -15.78 2.07
C GLU A 81 -0.57 -14.50 2.22
N VAL A 82 -1.24 -13.35 2.13
CA VAL A 82 -0.58 -12.06 2.32
C VAL A 82 -0.41 -11.79 3.81
N SER A 83 0.85 -11.72 4.23
CA SER A 83 1.19 -11.31 5.60
C SER A 83 1.27 -9.79 5.70
N PHE A 84 0.68 -9.23 6.76
CA PHE A 84 0.74 -7.80 7.07
C PHE A 84 1.56 -7.57 8.33
N PRO A 85 2.46 -6.56 8.35
CA PRO A 85 3.24 -6.27 9.53
C PRO A 85 2.36 -5.70 10.66
N THR A 86 2.70 -5.98 11.92
CA THR A 86 2.09 -5.33 13.08
C THR A 86 2.51 -3.88 13.18
N HIS A 87 3.78 -3.60 12.86
CA HIS A 87 4.34 -2.26 12.80
C HIS A 87 5.56 -2.21 11.86
N GLU A 88 5.97 -1.00 11.53
CA GLU A 88 7.12 -0.71 10.69
C GLU A 88 7.95 0.40 11.35
N VAL A 89 9.27 0.24 11.35
CA VAL A 89 10.22 1.23 11.85
C VAL A 89 11.00 1.79 10.68
N VAL A 90 10.94 3.11 10.48
CA VAL A 90 11.75 3.82 9.50
C VAL A 90 13.16 3.96 10.05
N LYS A 91 14.13 3.29 9.43
CA LYS A 91 15.56 3.41 9.76
C LYS A 91 16.13 4.70 9.18
N THR A 92 15.84 4.96 7.91
CA THR A 92 16.25 6.18 7.21
C THR A 92 15.21 6.58 6.18
N SER A 93 15.13 7.89 5.91
CA SER A 93 14.34 8.45 4.81
C SER A 93 15.13 9.54 4.10
N LYS A 94 15.06 9.59 2.78
CA LYS A 94 15.82 10.53 1.95
C LYS A 94 15.00 10.94 0.73
N ILE A 95 15.01 12.24 0.42
CA ILE A 95 14.52 12.74 -0.87
C ILE A 95 15.57 12.39 -1.93
N GLU A 96 15.18 11.58 -2.91
CA GLU A 96 16.03 11.17 -4.03
C GLU A 96 15.93 12.15 -5.20
N SER A 97 14.73 12.68 -5.45
CA SER A 97 14.43 13.69 -6.46
C SER A 97 13.33 14.62 -5.96
N GLN A 98 13.38 15.89 -6.35
CA GLN A 98 12.36 16.89 -6.04
C GLN A 98 12.30 17.95 -7.15
N ASP A 99 11.16 17.96 -7.83
CA ASP A 99 10.72 19.01 -8.73
C ASP A 99 9.58 19.82 -8.07
N ASN A 100 9.04 20.83 -8.76
CA ASN A 100 7.97 21.68 -8.21
C ASN A 100 6.72 20.89 -7.80
N ASP A 101 6.36 19.89 -8.60
CA ASP A 101 5.11 19.15 -8.46
C ASP A 101 5.32 17.64 -8.30
N LYS A 102 6.57 17.18 -8.17
CA LYS A 102 6.91 15.75 -8.02
C LYS A 102 8.04 15.56 -7.02
N VAL A 103 7.89 14.60 -6.11
CA VAL A 103 8.89 14.28 -5.10
C VAL A 103 9.04 12.77 -4.95
N GLU A 104 10.27 12.30 -4.94
CA GLU A 104 10.61 10.90 -4.72
C GLU A 104 11.29 10.73 -3.36
N VAL A 105 10.68 9.95 -2.49
CA VAL A 105 11.19 9.71 -1.14
C VAL A 105 11.55 8.23 -0.97
N ARG A 106 12.83 7.95 -0.77
CA ARG A 106 13.32 6.63 -0.41
C ARG A 106 13.18 6.39 1.08
N PHE A 107 12.66 5.22 1.45
CA PHE A 107 12.58 4.72 2.80
C PHE A 107 13.35 3.41 2.94
N ASN A 108 14.20 3.34 3.97
CA ASN A 108 14.69 2.07 4.48
C ASN A 108 13.93 1.77 5.78
N THR A 109 13.25 0.63 5.81
CA THR A 109 12.38 0.27 6.94
C THR A 109 12.60 -1.16 7.37
N THR A 110 12.34 -1.44 8.65
CA THR A 110 12.16 -2.80 9.15
C THR A 110 10.70 -3.02 9.45
N ARG A 111 10.11 -4.05 8.86
CA ARG A 111 8.73 -4.47 9.11
C ARG A 111 8.73 -5.68 10.03
N TYR A 112 7.83 -5.69 11.01
CA TYR A 112 7.69 -6.76 11.99
C TYR A 112 6.39 -7.51 11.73
N TYR A 113 6.50 -8.79 11.40
CA TYR A 113 5.38 -9.65 11.07
C TYR A 113 5.04 -10.56 12.25
N PRO A 114 3.74 -10.73 12.56
CA PRO A 114 3.33 -11.71 13.57
C PRO A 114 3.56 -13.12 13.04
N ALA A 115 3.54 -14.10 13.95
CA ALA A 115 3.45 -15.50 13.55
C ALA A 115 2.12 -15.72 12.81
N THR A 116 2.18 -16.41 11.66
CA THR A 116 1.02 -16.85 10.88
C THR A 116 1.07 -18.37 10.73
N GLU A 117 -0.03 -18.97 10.28
CA GLU A 117 -0.12 -20.41 10.03
C GLU A 117 0.99 -20.91 9.07
N TRP A 118 1.41 -20.07 8.12
CA TRP A 118 2.44 -20.41 7.13
C TRP A 118 3.86 -20.03 7.55
N ALA A 119 4.04 -18.93 8.28
CA ALA A 119 5.37 -18.49 8.70
C ALA A 119 5.87 -19.26 9.91
N GLY A 120 4.97 -19.81 10.74
CA GLY A 120 5.28 -20.61 11.93
C GLY A 120 5.93 -19.82 13.09
N ALA A 121 6.59 -18.71 12.81
CA ALA A 121 7.20 -17.80 13.79
C ALA A 121 7.07 -16.35 13.35
N ALA A 122 7.10 -15.44 14.32
CA ALA A 122 7.24 -14.01 14.04
C ALA A 122 8.61 -13.74 13.41
N TYR A 123 8.66 -12.84 12.43
CA TYR A 123 9.90 -12.47 11.77
C TYR A 123 9.91 -10.98 11.46
N ASN A 124 11.10 -10.42 11.29
CA ASN A 124 11.30 -9.08 10.77
C ASN A 124 11.96 -9.16 9.39
N LYS A 125 11.66 -8.17 8.56
CA LYS A 125 12.26 -8.06 7.23
C LYS A 125 12.53 -6.60 6.90
N ASP A 126 13.70 -6.35 6.35
CA ASP A 126 14.08 -5.04 5.85
C ASP A 126 13.49 -4.82 4.45
N PHE A 127 13.02 -3.61 4.22
CA PHE A 127 12.48 -3.16 2.94
C PHE A 127 13.11 -1.83 2.56
N ASN A 128 13.47 -1.73 1.30
CA ASN A 128 13.86 -0.49 0.65
C ASN A 128 12.80 -0.17 -0.41
N TYR A 129 12.18 1.00 -0.33
CA TYR A 129 11.20 1.40 -1.32
C TYR A 129 11.24 2.91 -1.54
N VAL A 130 10.81 3.34 -2.72
CA VAL A 130 10.65 4.74 -3.09
C VAL A 130 9.17 5.01 -3.23
N VAL A 131 8.68 6.06 -2.55
CA VAL A 131 7.34 6.59 -2.75
C VAL A 131 7.47 7.83 -3.60
N THR A 132 6.81 7.84 -4.74
CA THR A 132 6.71 8.99 -5.62
C THR A 132 5.38 9.68 -5.33
N ILE A 133 5.44 10.95 -4.92
CA ILE A 133 4.24 11.78 -4.74
C ILE A 133 4.22 12.91 -5.76
N VAL A 134 3.03 13.22 -6.26
CA VAL A 134 2.78 14.31 -7.20
C VAL A 134 1.78 15.30 -6.61
N ASN A 135 1.94 16.58 -6.93
CA ASN A 135 1.04 17.65 -6.55
C ASN A 135 0.21 18.06 -7.75
N GLU A 136 -1.07 17.72 -7.73
CA GLU A 136 -2.03 18.07 -8.77
C GLU A 136 -3.10 18.95 -8.14
N ASP A 137 -3.26 20.18 -8.64
CA ASP A 137 -4.25 21.14 -8.14
C ASP A 137 -4.20 21.36 -6.62
N TYR A 138 -2.98 21.46 -6.07
CA TYR A 138 -2.72 21.61 -4.64
C TYR A 138 -3.07 20.38 -3.79
N ASN A 139 -3.30 19.22 -4.41
CA ASN A 139 -3.51 17.95 -3.73
C ASN A 139 -2.31 17.02 -3.98
N TRP A 140 -1.66 16.58 -2.90
CA TRP A 140 -0.57 15.62 -2.97
C TRP A 140 -1.11 14.20 -3.00
N ARG A 141 -0.70 13.42 -4.00
CA ARG A 141 -1.12 12.03 -4.20
C ARG A 141 0.09 11.14 -4.41
N VAL A 142 -0.04 9.85 -4.14
CA VAL A 142 0.96 8.83 -4.49
C VAL A 142 0.79 8.49 -5.96
N GLN A 143 1.83 8.72 -6.75
CA GLN A 143 1.89 8.27 -8.13
C GLN A 143 2.28 6.78 -8.22
N GLU A 144 3.26 6.35 -7.41
CA GLU A 144 3.76 4.97 -7.43
C GLU A 144 4.52 4.63 -6.13
N VAL A 145 4.58 3.33 -5.79
CA VAL A 145 5.42 2.79 -4.71
C VAL A 145 6.34 1.67 -5.21
N ASN A 146 7.60 2.02 -5.46
CA ASN A 146 8.58 1.09 -6.02
C ASN A 146 9.44 0.41 -4.95
N TYR A 147 9.36 -0.92 -4.84
CA TYR A 147 10.22 -1.73 -3.98
C TYR A 147 11.55 -2.08 -4.68
N LYS A 148 12.68 -1.93 -3.98
CA LYS A 148 14.04 -2.22 -4.48
C LYS A 148 14.64 -3.46 -3.84
#